data_AF-A0A2B9DK06-F1
#
_entry.id   AF-A0A2B9DK06-F1
#
_cell.length_a   1.000
_cell.length_b   1.000
_cell.length_c   1.000
_cell.angle_alpha   90.00
_cell.angle_beta   90.00
_cell.angle_gamma   90.00
#
_symmetry.space_group_name_H-M   'P 1'
#
loop_
_entity.id
_entity.type
_entity.pdbx_description
1 polymer ?
#
loop_
_entity_poly.entity_id
_entity_poly.type
_entity_poly.pdbx_seq_one_letter_code
_entity_poly.pdbx_strand_id
1 'polypeptide(L)' 'MSNGIGRSKENLPTDANHVSAKDRAKQKHMTEKQQQERNDDRE' A
#
# COMPACT_ATOMS: atom_id res chain seq x y z
N MET A 1 10.33 11.13 30.77
CA MET A 1 9.21 11.74 30.02
C MET A 1 9.05 10.93 28.74
N SER A 2 7.93 10.21 28.56
CA SER A 2 7.62 9.51 27.32
C SER A 2 7.13 10.56 26.31
N ASN A 3 7.92 10.85 25.28
CA ASN A 3 7.48 11.68 24.17
C ASN A 3 6.54 10.83 23.31
N GLY A 4 5.31 10.65 23.81
CA GLY A 4 4.19 10.00 23.13
C GLY A 4 3.69 10.83 21.95
N ILE A 5 4.56 11.11 20.99
CA ILE A 5 4.15 11.68 19.70
C ILE A 5 3.93 10.48 18.78
N GLY A 6 2.74 9.88 18.92
CA GLY A 6 2.14 9.01 17.92
C GLY A 6 1.83 9.81 16.66
N ARG A 7 2.87 10.32 16.00
CA ARG A 7 2.76 10.77 14.62
C ARG A 7 2.42 9.52 13.83
N SER A 8 1.20 9.45 13.32
CA SER A 8 0.93 8.72 12.09
C SER A 8 2.10 9.01 11.17
N LYS A 9 2.90 7.98 10.83
CA LYS A 9 3.99 8.10 9.88
C LYS A 9 3.35 8.52 8.56
N GLU A 10 3.16 9.83 8.40
CA GLU A 10 2.72 10.39 7.14
C GLU A 10 3.75 9.90 6.13
N ASN A 11 3.25 9.31 5.06
CA ASN A 11 4.09 8.79 4.02
C ASN A 11 4.68 9.98 3.23
N LEU A 12 5.63 10.67 3.85
CA LEU A 12 6.27 11.85 3.30
C LEU A 12 7.11 11.44 2.09
N PRO A 13 7.21 12.29 1.05
CA PRO A 13 8.04 12.00 -0.13
C PRO A 13 9.51 11.66 0.19
N THR A 14 9.98 12.09 1.36
CA THR A 14 11.33 11.88 1.87
C THR A 14 11.47 10.65 2.79
N ASP A 15 10.38 9.92 3.06
CA ASP A 15 10.44 8.67 3.82
C ASP A 15 11.11 7.58 2.96
N ALA A 16 11.96 6.77 3.59
CA ALA A 16 12.57 5.61 2.95
C ALA A 16 11.51 4.63 2.43
N ASN A 17 10.33 4.59 3.04
CA ASN A 17 9.20 3.77 2.59
C ASN A 17 8.18 4.58 1.77
N HIS A 18 8.61 5.64 1.08
CA HIS A 18 7.68 6.46 0.32
C HIS A 18 7.02 5.70 -0.83
N VAL A 19 5.68 5.69 -0.82
CA VAL A 19 4.88 5.10 -1.90
C VAL A 19 3.95 6.18 -2.41
N SER A 20 4.16 6.58 -3.66
CA SER A 20 3.30 7.59 -4.27
C SER A 20 1.86 7.07 -4.42
N ALA A 21 0.90 7.99 -4.50
CA ALA A 21 -0.50 7.61 -4.74
C ALA A 21 -0.67 6.79 -6.03
N LYS A 22 0.14 7.08 -7.06
CA LYS A 22 0.15 6.34 -8.34
C LYS A 22 0.65 4.91 -8.15
N ASP A 23 1.75 4.73 -7.41
CA ASP A 23 2.31 3.40 -7.16
C ASP A 23 1.35 2.57 -6.31
N ARG A 24 0.69 3.19 -5.33
CA ARG A 24 -0.34 2.55 -4.52
C ARG A 24 -1.54 2.10 -5.35
N ALA A 25 -1.99 2.93 -6.29
CA ALA A 25 -3.07 2.58 -7.21
C ALA A 25 -2.69 1.42 -8.14
N LYS A 26 -1.46 1.43 -8.68
CA LYS A 26 -0.94 0.35 -9.51
C LYS A 26 -0.85 -0.97 -8.74
N GLN A 27 -0.37 -0.95 -7.50
CA GLN A 27 -0.33 -2.12 -6.63
C GLN A 27 -1.71 -2.71 -6.38
N LYS A 28 -2.72 -1.86 -6.10
CA LYS A 28 -4.11 -2.31 -5.95
C LYS A 28 -4.62 -3.01 -7.21
N HIS A 29 -4.46 -2.38 -8.39
CA HIS A 29 -4.89 -2.96 -9.66
C HIS A 29 -4.23 -4.33 -9.95
N MET A 30 -2.93 -4.46 -9.67
CA MET A 30 -2.22 -5.73 -9.82
C MET A 30 -2.74 -6.80 -8.84
N THR A 31 -3.05 -6.39 -7.60
CA THR A 31 -3.56 -7.30 -6.58
C THR A 31 -4.97 -7.78 -6.92
N GLU A 32 -5.83 -6.89 -7.38
CA GLU A 32 -7.19 -7.20 -7.85
C GLU A 32 -7.15 -8.17 -9.02
N LYS A 33 -6.29 -7.92 -10.03
CA LYS A 33 -6.10 -8.83 -11.17
C LYS A 33 -5.68 -10.23 -10.74
N GLN A 34 -4.70 -10.34 -9.83
CA GLN A 34 -4.26 -11.64 -9.30
C GLN A 34 -5.33 -12.35 -8.46
N GLN A 35 -6.20 -11.61 -7.77
CA GLN A 35 -7.31 -12.22 -7.05
C GLN A 35 -8.36 -12.76 -8.00
N GLN A 36 -8.65 -12.06 -9.09
CA GLN A 36 -9.56 -12.52 -10.12
C GLN A 36 -9.04 -13.79 -10.80
N GLU A 37 -7.79 -13.81 -11.27
CA GLU A 37 -7.18 -15.00 -11.89
C GLU A 37 -7.25 -16.23 -10.96
N ARG A 38 -6.97 -16.06 -9.66
CA ARG A 38 -7.07 -17.15 -8.68
C ARG A 38 -8.49 -17.65 -8.41
N ASN A 39 -9.50 -16.83 -8.64
CA ASN A 39 -10.90 -17.23 -8.48
C ASN A 39 -11.42 -17.90 -9.75
N ASP A 40 -11.01 -17.42 -10.92
CA ASP A 40 -11.34 -18.03 -12.21
C ASP A 40 -10.72 -19.44 -12.34
N ASP A 41 -9.52 -19.67 -11.78
CA ASP A 41 -8.88 -21.00 -11.72
C ASP A 41 -9.57 -21.98 -10.73
N ARG A 42 -10.52 -21.52 -9.91
CA ARG A 42 -11.24 -22.34 -8.92
C ARG A 42 -12.65 -22.75 -9.36
N GLU A 43 -13.14 -22.24 -10.49
CA GLU A 43 -14.46 -22.56 -11.05
C GLU A 43 -14.39 -23.71 -12.07
#